data_AF-A0A392NQV8-F1
#
_entry.id   AF-A0A392NQV8-F1
#
_cell.length_a   1.000
_cell.length_b   1.000
_cell.length_c   1.000
_cell.angle_alpha   90.00
_cell.angle_beta   90.00
_cell.angle_gamma   90.00
#
_symmetry.space_group_name_H-M   'P 1'
#
loop_
_entity.id
_entity.type
_entity.pdbx_description
1 polymer ?
#
loop_
_entity_poly.entity_id
_entity_poly.type
_entity_poly.pdbx_seq_one_letter_code
_entity_poly.pdbx_strand_id
1 'polypeptide(L)'
;EARALLGRLEYQKGHIEAALLVFEGIDIAAVIPKMKMSISKRCESNSNRRPQSDSVPSMSIHAVSLLLEAVFLKAKSLQTLGRFQVRRVSISVMSGVYVNAS
;
A
#
# COMPACT_ATOMS: atom_id res chain seq x y z
N GLU A 1 -4.90 0.84 10.78
CA GLU A 1 -3.75 1.73 11.06
C GLU A 1 -2.49 0.94 11.45
N ALA A 2 -2.51 0.11 12.49
CA ALA A 2 -1.35 -0.69 12.92
C ALA A 2 -0.65 -1.47 11.78
N ARG A 3 -1.40 -2.13 10.90
CA ARG A 3 -0.86 -2.85 9.73
C ARG A 3 -0.15 -1.93 8.73
N ALA A 4 -0.70 -0.73 8.49
CA ALA A 4 -0.08 0.25 7.60
C ALA A 4 1.29 0.70 8.14
N LEU A 5 1.36 0.97 9.45
CA LEU A 5 2.60 1.35 10.13
C LEU A 5 3.64 0.22 10.11
N LEU A 6 3.23 -1.00 10.43
CA LEU A 6 4.12 -2.16 10.41
C LEU A 6 4.66 -2.43 9.00
N GLY A 7 3.80 -2.41 7.98
CA GLY A 7 4.24 -2.63 6.61
C GLY A 7 5.23 -1.56 6.12
N ARG A 8 5.05 -0.30 6.56
CA ARG A 8 6.02 0.78 6.26
C ARG A 8 7.38 0.53 6.90
N LEU A 9 7.42 0.08 8.16
CA LEU A 9 8.68 -0.25 8.84
C LEU A 9 9.42 -1.39 8.14
N GLU A 10 8.71 -2.46 7.76
CA GLU A 10 9.33 -3.58 7.03
C GLU A 10 9.81 -3.16 5.63
N TYR A 11 9.05 -2.28 4.95
CA TYR A 11 9.47 -1.71 3.67
C TYR A 11 10.76 -0.90 3.79
N GLN A 12 10.88 -0.08 4.85
CA GLN A 12 12.07 0.74 5.12
C GLN A 12 13.31 -0.11 5.43
N LYS A 13 13.13 -1.27 6.07
CA LYS A 13 14.22 -2.25 6.31
C LYS A 13 14.65 -2.99 5.04
N GLY A 14 13.93 -2.83 3.93
CA GLY A 14 14.18 -3.56 2.69
C GLY A 14 13.55 -4.96 2.64
N HIS A 15 12.73 -5.34 3.63
CA HIS A 15 11.99 -6.60 3.65
C HIS A 15 10.72 -6.50 2.79
N ILE A 16 10.89 -6.38 1.47
CA ILE A 16 9.79 -6.09 0.54
C ILE A 16 8.70 -7.18 0.55
N GLU A 17 9.07 -8.46 0.69
CA GLU A 17 8.13 -9.57 0.75
C GLU A 17 7.30 -9.55 2.05
N ALA A 18 7.94 -9.32 3.20
CA ALA A 18 7.27 -9.21 4.49
C ALA A 18 6.33 -7.98 4.52
N ALA A 19 6.78 -6.84 3.99
CA ALA A 19 5.97 -5.65 3.86
C ALA A 19 4.72 -5.90 3.00
N LEU A 20 4.87 -6.59 1.86
CA LEU A 20 3.76 -6.93 0.98
C LEU A 20 2.70 -7.78 1.69
N LEU A 21 3.12 -8.83 2.41
CA LEU A 21 2.20 -9.68 3.18
C LEU A 21 1.41 -8.87 4.24
N VAL A 22 2.08 -7.95 4.92
CA VAL A 22 1.41 -7.07 5.90
C VAL A 22 0.42 -6.13 5.20
N PHE A 23 0.74 -5.62 4.01
CA PHE A 23 -0.17 -4.80 3.20
C PHE A 23 -1.32 -5.60 2.57
N GLU A 24 -1.18 -6.90 2.33
CA GLU A 24 -2.28 -7.78 1.93
C GLU A 24 -3.31 -7.98 3.02
N GLY A 25 -2.89 -7.96 4.29
CA GLY A 25 -3.79 -7.99 5.44
C GLY A 25 -4.62 -6.70 5.66
N ILE A 26 -4.48 -5.70 4.79
CA ILE A 26 -5.31 -4.49 4.80
C ILE A 26 -6.50 -4.72 3.85
N ASP A 27 -7.71 -4.74 4.41
CA ASP A 27 -8.95 -4.79 3.62
C ASP A 27 -9.19 -3.42 2.95
N ILE A 28 -8.62 -3.27 1.75
CA ILE A 28 -8.71 -2.04 0.96
C ILE A 28 -10.18 -1.73 0.62
N ALA A 29 -10.99 -2.76 0.33
CA ALA A 29 -12.40 -2.59 -0.03
C ALA A 29 -13.22 -2.00 1.13
N ALA A 30 -12.97 -2.44 2.37
CA ALA A 30 -13.61 -1.89 3.56
C ALA A 30 -13.09 -0.49 3.96
N VAL A 31 -11.88 -0.14 3.55
CA VAL A 31 -11.23 1.14 3.91
C VAL A 31 -11.56 2.27 2.92
N ILE A 32 -11.70 1.97 1.62
CA ILE A 32 -12.04 2.95 0.58
C ILE A 32 -13.28 3.80 0.92
N PRO A 33 -14.45 3.23 1.30
CA PRO A 33 -15.63 4.04 1.58
C PRO A 33 -15.41 4.96 2.80
N LYS A 34 -14.64 4.50 3.80
CA LYS A 34 -14.30 5.30 4.99
C LYS A 34 -13.37 6.45 4.65
N MET A 35 -12.36 6.21 3.82
CA MET A 35 -11.47 7.28 3.32
C MET A 35 -12.24 8.31 2.51
N LYS A 36 -13.10 7.86 1.59
CA LYS A 36 -13.93 8.74 0.75
C LYS A 36 -14.85 9.62 1.60
N MET A 37 -15.48 9.06 2.62
CA MET A 37 -16.33 9.79 3.56
C MET A 37 -15.52 10.83 4.37
N SER A 38 -14.34 10.46 4.90
CA SER A 38 -13.45 11.40 5.60
C SER A 38 -12.96 12.55 4.71
N ILE A 39 -12.63 12.27 3.44
CA ILE A 39 -12.17 13.29 2.49
C ILE A 39 -13.33 14.22 2.08
N SER A 40 -14.52 13.67 1.80
CA SER A 40 -15.72 14.46 1.46
C SER A 40 -16.09 15.42 2.58
N LYS A 41 -16.18 14.91 3.82
CA LYS A 41 -16.50 15.73 5.00
C LYS A 41 -15.52 16.89 5.18
N ARG A 42 -14.23 16.68 4.90
CA ARG A 42 -13.22 17.74 4.95
C ARG A 42 -13.42 18.78 3.84
N CYS A 43 -13.72 18.34 2.62
CA CYS A 43 -13.95 19.22 1.49
C CYS A 43 -15.18 20.10 1.72
N GLU A 44 -16.25 19.53 2.28
CA GLU A 44 -17.47 20.23 2.65
C GLU A 44 -17.24 21.20 3.83
N SER A 45 -16.47 20.78 4.85
CA SER A 45 -16.10 21.64 5.99
C SER A 45 -15.21 22.82 5.62
N ASN A 46 -14.40 22.70 4.55
CA ASN A 46 -13.57 23.80 4.05
C ASN A 46 -14.38 24.81 3.22
N SER A 47 -15.48 24.37 2.59
CA SER A 47 -16.35 25.22 1.78
C SER A 47 -17.41 25.98 2.59
N ASN A 48 -17.77 25.50 3.78
CA ASN A 48 -18.82 26.11 4.59
C ASN A 48 -18.36 26.17 6.06
N ARG A 49 -18.25 27.39 6.61
CA ARG A 49 -17.83 27.68 7.99
C ARG A 49 -18.86 27.22 9.03
N ARG A 50 -19.18 25.93 9.09
CA ARG A 50 -20.05 25.36 10.14
C ARG A 50 -19.46 24.08 10.69
N PRO A 51 -19.26 23.98 12.01
CA PRO A 51 -18.90 22.72 12.64
C PRO A 51 -20.13 21.82 12.62
N GLN A 52 -20.24 20.96 11.60
CA GLN A 52 -21.33 19.99 11.54
C GLN A 52 -21.06 18.90 12.58
N SER A 53 -21.64 19.12 13.76
CA SER A 53 -21.93 18.08 14.73
C SER A 53 -22.83 17.04 14.07
N ASP A 54 -22.60 15.81 14.49
CA ASP A 54 -23.44 14.63 14.29
C ASP A 54 -23.14 13.73 13.09
N SER A 55 -23.01 12.46 13.48
CA SER A 55 -22.99 11.21 12.72
C SER A 55 -21.62 10.75 12.16
N VAL A 56 -21.12 9.71 12.83
CA VAL A 56 -19.97 8.82 12.52
C VAL A 56 -18.58 9.41 12.74
N PRO A 57 -17.71 8.75 13.56
CA PRO A 57 -16.29 9.08 13.64
C PRO A 57 -15.65 8.88 12.26
N SER A 58 -15.49 9.97 11.51
CA SER A 58 -14.66 9.98 10.31
C SER A 58 -13.21 9.71 10.72
N MET A 59 -12.50 8.85 9.99
CA MET A 59 -11.07 8.64 10.21
C MET A 59 -10.32 9.97 10.24
N SER A 60 -9.32 10.06 11.12
CA SER A 60 -8.41 11.21 11.15
C SER A 60 -7.67 11.34 9.81
N ILE A 61 -7.29 12.56 9.44
CA ILE A 61 -6.52 12.78 8.21
C ILE A 61 -5.20 12.02 8.21
N HIS A 62 -4.55 11.91 9.38
CA HIS A 62 -3.34 11.13 9.55
C HIS A 62 -3.56 9.65 9.19
N ALA A 63 -4.69 9.07 9.59
CA ALA A 63 -5.05 7.70 9.24
C ALA A 63 -5.27 7.53 7.74
N VAL A 64 -5.97 8.47 7.10
CA VAL A 64 -6.18 8.47 5.64
C VAL A 64 -4.85 8.55 4.90
N SER A 65 -3.94 9.44 5.31
CA SER A 65 -2.59 9.55 4.75
C SER A 65 -1.79 8.27 4.92
N LEU A 66 -1.82 7.64 6.10
CA LEU A 66 -1.12 6.36 6.35
C LEU A 66 -1.67 5.21 5.49
N LEU A 67 -2.99 5.17 5.29
CA LEU A 67 -3.62 4.14 4.46
C LEU A 67 -3.29 4.35 2.98
N LEU A 68 -3.28 5.59 2.51
CA LEU A 68 -2.85 5.92 1.15
C LEU A 68 -1.38 5.53 0.93
N GLU A 69 -0.52 5.86 1.89
CA GLU A 69 0.89 5.47 1.87
C GLU A 69 1.07 3.95 1.83
N ALA A 70 0.31 3.19 2.63
CA ALA A 70 0.34 1.73 2.61
C ALA A 70 -0.11 1.14 1.27
N VAL A 71 -1.16 1.68 0.65
CA VAL A 71 -1.61 1.25 -0.69
C VAL A 71 -0.53 1.55 -1.74
N PHE A 72 0.10 2.72 -1.68
CA PHE A 72 1.21 3.09 -2.55
C PHE A 72 2.42 2.15 -2.38
N LEU A 73 2.81 1.87 -1.14
CA LEU A 73 3.92 0.97 -0.83
C LEU A 73 3.62 -0.47 -1.24
N LYS A 74 2.37 -0.92 -1.13
CA LYS A 74 1.92 -2.21 -1.66
C LYS A 74 2.15 -2.31 -3.17
N ALA A 75 1.68 -1.32 -3.92
CA ALA A 75 1.87 -1.26 -5.38
C ALA A 75 3.36 -1.21 -5.76
N LYS A 76 4.18 -0.46 -5.02
CA LYS A 76 5.63 -0.40 -5.25
C LYS A 76 6.33 -1.72 -4.93
N SER A 77 5.90 -2.42 -3.89
CA SER A 77 6.41 -3.75 -3.51
C SER A 77 6.10 -4.79 -4.60
N LEU A 78 4.87 -4.79 -5.12
CA LEU A 78 4.46 -5.65 -6.25
C LEU A 78 5.28 -5.38 -7.52
N GLN A 79 5.48 -4.11 -7.88
CA GLN A 79 6.34 -3.76 -9.02
C GLN A 79 7.78 -4.21 -8.80
N THR A 80 8.30 -4.02 -7.60
CA THR A 80 9.67 -4.39 -7.23
C THR A 80 9.85 -5.91 -7.34
N LEU A 81 8.93 -6.70 -6.80
CA LEU A 81 8.93 -8.16 -6.90
C LEU A 81 8.73 -8.66 -8.34
N GLY A 82 7.89 -8.01 -9.15
CA GLY A 82 7.75 -8.30 -10.57
C GLY A 82 9.06 -8.09 -11.34
N ARG A 83 9.82 -7.02 -11.03
CA ARG A 83 11.15 -6.81 -11.61
C ARG A 83 12.16 -7.86 -11.15
N PHE A 84 12.08 -8.31 -9.90
CA PHE A 84 12.93 -9.40 -9.39
C PHE A 84 12.57 -10.75 -10.01
N GLN A 85 11.29 -11.05 -10.25
CA GLN A 85 10.89 -12.28 -10.95
C GLN A 85 11.39 -12.28 -12.39
N VAL A 86 11.23 -11.19 -13.12
CA VAL A 86 11.78 -11.06 -14.48
C VAL A 86 13.30 -11.25 -14.46
N ARG A 87 14.02 -10.62 -13.53
CA ARG A 87 15.48 -10.78 -13.40
C ARG A 87 15.89 -12.21 -13.02
N ARG A 88 15.13 -12.90 -12.15
CA ARG A 88 15.35 -14.31 -11.78
C ARG A 88 15.16 -15.25 -12.97
N VAL A 89 14.09 -15.06 -13.76
CA VAL A 89 13.86 -15.84 -14.99
C VAL A 89 14.99 -15.60 -15.99
N SER A 90 15.45 -14.35 -16.13
CA SER A 90 16.56 -13.99 -17.06
C SER A 90 17.85 -14.73 -16.74
N ILE A 91 18.22 -14.85 -15.46
CA ILE A 91 19.42 -15.59 -15.03
C ILE A 91 19.28 -17.08 -15.28
N SER A 92 18.09 -17.65 -15.01
CA SER A 92 17.86 -19.08 -15.19
C SER A 92 17.88 -19.49 -16.67
N VAL A 93 17.33 -18.65 -17.57
CA VAL A 93 17.42 -18.94 -19.02
C VAL A 93 18.83 -18.77 -19.55
N MET A 94 19.62 -17.82 -19.05
CA MET A 94 21.03 -17.70 -19.45
C MET A 94 21.87 -18.87 -18.96
N SER A 95 21.67 -19.38 -17.74
CA SER A 95 22.42 -20.53 -17.22
C SER A 95 22.08 -21.85 -17.92
N GLY A 96 20.86 -22.00 -18.45
CA GLY A 96 20.42 -23.21 -19.16
C GLY A 96 20.93 -23.32 -20.61
N VAL A 97 21.38 -22.21 -21.22
CA VAL A 97 21.89 -22.19 -22.60
C VAL A 97 23.37 -22.64 -22.66
N TYR A 98 24.15 -22.48 -21.59
CA TYR A 98 25.55 -22.91 -21.55
C TYR A 98 25.78 -24.43 -21.36
N VAL A 99 24.74 -25.20 -21.00
CA VAL A 99 24.87 -26.66 -20.76
C VAL A 99 24.52 -27.50 -22.00
N ASN A 100 24.02 -26.88 -23.07
CA ASN A 100 23.59 -27.60 -24.29
C ASN A 100 24.46 -27.28 -25.52
N ALA A 101 25.68 -26.77 -25.30
CA ALA A 101 26.62 -26.36 -26.36
C ALA A 101 28.05 -26.97 -26.17
N SER A 102 28.16 -28.16 -25.57
CA SER A 102 29.42 -28.93 -25.51
C SER A 102 29.17 -30.39 -25.81
#